data_AF-A0A7W3NJD6-F1
#
_entry.id   AF-A0A7W3NJD6-F1
#
_cell.length_a   1.000
_cell.length_b   1.000
_cell.length_c   1.000
_cell.angle_alpha   90.00
_cell.angle_beta   90.00
_cell.angle_gamma   90.00
#
_symmetry.space_group_name_H-M   'P 1'
#
loop_
_entity.id
_entity.type
_entity.pdbx_description
1 polymer ?
#
loop_
_entity_poly.entity_id
_entity_poly.type
_entity_poly.pdbx_seq_one_letter_code
_entity_poly.pdbx_strand_id
1 'polypeptide(L)'
;MSVTGMAWSALLVAAVIPAALRALRRSPLWHRISVPAPLALPLLVLAHAWSVLGDLVGLRPPGGALVTEPLLLITAVLFWLPVLAYTRHRLDDIGRCLYLFLAAPLLDLPAVAVIAAGHSTAGLAMIVGMLPLGITAAALTWSWVNREEREARSLALPTSGGDPLGR
;
A
#
# COMPACT_ATOMS: atom_id res chain seq x y z
N MET A 1 -16.53 1.75 -16.29
CA MET A 1 -16.98 0.96 -15.12
C MET A 1 -18.09 1.70 -14.37
N SER A 2 -18.92 1.02 -13.57
CA SER A 2 -19.88 1.70 -12.68
C SER A 2 -19.14 2.33 -11.48
N VAL A 3 -19.74 3.36 -10.85
CA VAL A 3 -19.20 4.00 -9.64
C VAL A 3 -18.91 2.96 -8.55
N THR A 4 -19.83 2.02 -8.35
CA THR A 4 -19.68 0.91 -7.39
C THR A 4 -18.51 0.00 -7.72
N GLY A 5 -18.30 -0.33 -9.00
CA GLY A 5 -17.16 -1.15 -9.43
C GLY A 5 -15.81 -0.47 -9.21
N MET A 6 -15.74 0.85 -9.40
CA MET A 6 -14.54 1.65 -9.14
C MET A 6 -14.22 1.71 -7.64
N ALA A 7 -15.22 1.99 -6.80
CA ALA A 7 -15.07 1.98 -5.34
C ALA A 7 -14.65 0.59 -4.82
N TRP A 8 -15.27 -0.47 -5.35
CA TRP A 8 -14.95 -1.85 -4.98
C TRP A 8 -13.51 -2.23 -5.33
N SER A 9 -13.07 -1.87 -6.55
CA SER A 9 -11.70 -2.15 -6.99
C SER A 9 -10.67 -1.44 -6.11
N ALA A 10 -10.94 -0.18 -5.74
CA ALA A 10 -10.09 0.57 -4.81
C ALA A 10 -10.03 -0.10 -3.43
N LEU A 11 -11.18 -0.54 -2.91
CA LEU A 11 -11.26 -1.26 -1.63
C LEU A 11 -10.49 -2.60 -1.67
N LEU A 12 -10.56 -3.34 -2.78
CA LEU A 12 -9.82 -4.58 -2.95
C LEU A 12 -8.31 -4.33 -2.83
N VAL A 13 -7.81 -3.31 -3.55
CA VAL A 13 -6.39 -2.93 -3.56
C VAL A 13 -5.93 -2.39 -2.20
N ALA A 14 -6.73 -1.53 -1.57
CA ALA A 14 -6.34 -0.81 -0.36
C ALA A 14 -6.56 -1.59 0.95
N ALA A 15 -7.50 -2.54 0.98
CA ALA A 15 -7.90 -3.23 2.21
C ALA A 15 -7.88 -4.76 2.11
N VAL A 16 -8.50 -5.34 1.08
CA VAL A 16 -8.68 -6.80 1.01
C VAL A 16 -7.36 -7.52 0.72
N ILE A 17 -6.62 -7.07 -0.29
CA ILE A 17 -5.30 -7.61 -0.64
C ILE A 17 -4.31 -7.52 0.53
N PRO A 18 -4.10 -6.36 1.19
CA PRO A 18 -3.19 -6.29 2.32
C PRO A 18 -3.64 -7.16 3.50
N ALA A 19 -4.94 -7.27 3.77
CA ALA A 19 -5.45 -8.17 4.82
C ALA A 19 -5.12 -9.64 4.51
N ALA A 20 -5.37 -10.08 3.27
CA ALA A 20 -5.04 -11.43 2.82
C ALA A 20 -3.53 -11.70 2.85
N LEU A 21 -2.71 -10.76 2.37
CA LEU A 21 -1.25 -10.88 2.42
C LEU A 21 -0.72 -10.91 3.84
N ARG A 22 -1.31 -10.14 4.77
CA ARG A 22 -0.95 -10.17 6.18
C ARG A 22 -1.22 -11.55 6.79
N ALA A 23 -2.33 -12.19 6.43
CA ALA A 23 -2.64 -13.56 6.87
C ALA A 23 -1.63 -14.58 6.29
N LEU A 24 -1.20 -14.40 5.04
CA LEU A 24 -0.30 -15.29 4.33
C LEU A 24 1.19 -14.90 4.40
N ARG A 25 1.56 -13.92 5.23
CA ARG A 25 2.89 -13.24 5.21
C ARG A 25 4.12 -14.12 5.38
N ARG A 26 3.96 -15.35 5.87
CA ARG A 26 5.02 -16.34 6.11
C ARG A 26 5.19 -17.36 4.99
N SER A 27 4.44 -17.25 3.89
CA SER A 27 4.55 -18.21 2.78
C SER A 27 5.92 -18.10 2.11
N PRO A 28 6.61 -19.24 1.83
CA PRO A 28 7.91 -19.25 1.15
C PRO A 28 7.81 -18.78 -0.31
N LEU A 29 6.61 -18.77 -0.90
CA LEU A 29 6.37 -18.32 -2.26
C LEU A 29 6.72 -16.84 -2.46
N TRP A 30 6.60 -16.02 -1.41
CA TRP A 30 6.86 -14.59 -1.50
C TRP A 30 8.32 -14.26 -1.78
N HIS A 31 9.26 -15.11 -1.38
CA HIS A 31 10.67 -14.91 -1.72
C HIS A 31 10.96 -15.01 -3.21
N ARG A 32 10.15 -15.77 -3.97
CA ARG A 32 10.36 -15.95 -5.42
C ARG A 32 9.72 -14.84 -6.25
N ILE A 33 8.64 -14.26 -5.75
CA ILE A 33 7.79 -13.32 -6.50
C ILE A 33 8.05 -11.87 -6.04
N SER A 34 8.75 -11.65 -4.92
CA SER A 34 9.00 -10.30 -4.40
C SER A 34 9.77 -9.44 -5.40
N VAL A 35 9.19 -8.29 -5.73
CA VAL A 35 9.79 -7.25 -6.57
C VAL A 35 10.26 -6.11 -5.66
N PRO A 36 11.39 -5.43 -5.96
CA PRO A 36 11.81 -4.27 -5.19
C PRO A 36 10.78 -3.14 -5.24
N ALA A 37 10.58 -2.46 -4.11
CA ALA A 37 9.59 -1.40 -3.94
C ALA A 37 9.64 -0.28 -5.01
N PRO A 38 10.83 0.19 -5.46
CA PRO A 38 10.93 1.18 -6.54
C PRO A 38 10.34 0.74 -7.88
N LEU A 39 10.14 -0.55 -8.10
CA LEU A 39 9.46 -1.07 -9.30
C LEU A 39 7.98 -1.36 -9.02
N ALA A 40 7.66 -1.89 -7.84
CA ALA A 40 6.31 -2.30 -7.50
C ALA A 40 5.31 -1.13 -7.48
N LEU A 41 5.71 0.04 -6.94
CA LEU A 41 4.85 1.23 -6.91
C LEU A 41 4.57 1.79 -8.31
N PRO A 42 5.58 2.09 -9.16
CA PRO A 42 5.31 2.54 -10.52
C PRO A 42 4.48 1.55 -11.33
N LEU A 43 4.69 0.24 -11.18
CA LEU A 43 3.87 -0.77 -11.85
C LEU A 43 2.40 -0.68 -11.47
N LEU A 44 2.09 -0.54 -10.17
CA LEU A 44 0.72 -0.36 -9.72
C LEU A 44 0.12 0.96 -10.20
N VAL A 45 0.86 2.07 -10.09
CA VAL A 45 0.39 3.40 -10.54
C VAL A 45 0.09 3.39 -12.03
N LEU A 46 0.98 2.81 -12.84
CA LEU A 46 0.78 2.71 -14.29
C LEU A 46 -0.39 1.78 -14.64
N ALA A 47 -0.51 0.62 -13.98
CA ALA A 47 -1.64 -0.28 -14.19
C ALA A 47 -2.97 0.40 -13.80
N HIS A 48 -2.98 1.14 -12.69
CA HIS A 48 -4.15 1.89 -12.23
C HIS A 48 -4.52 3.01 -13.20
N ALA A 49 -3.56 3.86 -13.57
CA ALA A 49 -3.76 4.92 -14.55
C ALA A 49 -4.25 4.36 -15.89
N TRP A 50 -3.64 3.29 -16.38
CA TRP A 50 -4.05 2.64 -17.62
C TRP A 50 -5.49 2.11 -17.55
N SER A 51 -5.86 1.44 -16.45
CA SER A 51 -7.22 0.89 -16.27
C SER A 51 -8.31 1.97 -16.22
N VAL A 52 -8.00 3.12 -15.62
CA VAL A 52 -8.97 4.20 -15.39
C VAL A 52 -9.02 5.16 -16.60
N LEU A 53 -7.87 5.61 -17.07
CA LEU A 53 -7.77 6.57 -18.17
C LEU A 53 -7.95 5.89 -19.53
N GLY A 54 -7.55 4.62 -19.68
CA GLY A 54 -7.84 3.86 -20.89
C GLY A 54 -9.34 3.72 -21.13
N ASP A 55 -10.13 3.57 -20.06
CA ASP A 55 -11.60 3.60 -20.11
C ASP A 55 -12.13 4.98 -20.53
N LEU A 56 -11.49 6.06 -20.08
CA LEU A 56 -11.91 7.45 -20.34
C LEU A 56 -11.56 7.93 -21.76
N VAL A 57 -10.41 7.51 -22.29
CA VAL A 57 -9.89 7.94 -23.61
C VAL A 57 -10.23 6.94 -24.73
N GLY A 58 -10.86 5.81 -24.40
CA GLY A 58 -11.23 4.77 -25.37
C GLY A 58 -10.08 3.87 -25.83
N LEU A 59 -8.94 3.91 -25.13
CA LEU A 59 -7.75 3.10 -25.40
C LEU A 59 -7.78 1.75 -24.68
N ARG A 60 -8.94 1.07 -24.69
CA ARG A 60 -9.10 -0.22 -24.01
C ARG A 60 -8.21 -1.30 -24.65
N PRO A 61 -7.50 -2.11 -23.84
CA PRO A 61 -6.79 -3.26 -24.39
C PRO A 61 -7.78 -4.28 -24.99
N PRO A 62 -7.38 -5.05 -26.01
CA PRO A 62 -8.16 -6.19 -26.47
C PRO A 62 -8.35 -7.16 -25.29
N GLY A 63 -9.61 -7.33 -24.85
CA GLY A 63 -9.97 -8.11 -23.65
C GLY A 63 -10.56 -7.28 -22.48
N GLY A 64 -10.48 -5.94 -22.52
CA GLY A 64 -11.18 -5.06 -21.57
C GLY A 64 -10.92 -5.38 -20.09
N ALA A 65 -11.99 -5.44 -19.30
CA ALA A 65 -11.93 -5.68 -17.85
C ALA A 65 -11.28 -7.03 -17.47
N LEU A 66 -11.41 -8.05 -18.33
CA LEU A 66 -10.83 -9.37 -18.10
C LEU A 66 -9.29 -9.36 -18.05
N VAL A 67 -8.66 -8.32 -18.60
CA VAL A 67 -7.20 -8.14 -18.60
C VAL A 67 -6.77 -7.12 -17.55
N THR A 68 -7.51 -6.00 -17.45
CA THR A 68 -7.13 -4.93 -16.53
C THR A 68 -7.35 -5.30 -15.06
N GLU A 69 -8.41 -6.04 -14.72
CA GLU A 69 -8.69 -6.43 -13.34
C GLU A 69 -7.62 -7.38 -12.77
N PRO A 70 -7.25 -8.50 -13.42
CA PRO A 70 -6.18 -9.35 -12.90
C PRO A 70 -4.85 -8.61 -12.81
N LEU A 71 -4.54 -7.75 -13.79
CA LEU A 71 -3.32 -6.96 -13.77
C LEU A 71 -3.25 -6.01 -12.57
N LEU A 72 -4.37 -5.33 -12.25
CA LEU A 72 -4.48 -4.50 -11.05
C LEU A 72 -4.29 -5.33 -9.78
N LEU A 73 -4.90 -6.51 -9.69
CA LEU A 73 -4.76 -7.38 -8.52
C LEU A 73 -3.33 -7.88 -8.36
N ILE A 74 -2.68 -8.31 -9.44
CA ILE A 74 -1.28 -8.77 -9.45
C ILE A 74 -0.36 -7.63 -9.01
N THR A 75 -0.47 -6.46 -9.63
CA THR A 75 0.37 -5.30 -9.28
C THR A 75 0.11 -4.80 -7.86
N ALA A 76 -1.13 -4.88 -7.37
CA ALA A 76 -1.46 -4.57 -5.98
C ALA A 76 -0.84 -5.57 -4.99
N VAL A 77 -0.84 -6.86 -5.31
CA VAL A 77 -0.12 -7.87 -4.52
C VAL A 77 1.37 -7.53 -4.47
N LEU A 78 2.00 -7.29 -5.64
CA LEU A 78 3.41 -6.93 -5.73
C LEU A 78 3.74 -5.66 -4.94
N PHE A 79 2.85 -4.66 -4.97
CA PHE A 79 2.96 -3.42 -4.21
C PHE A 79 3.00 -3.64 -2.69
N TRP A 80 2.16 -4.54 -2.17
CA TRP A 80 2.05 -4.79 -0.73
C TRP A 80 3.11 -5.76 -0.19
N LEU A 81 3.76 -6.56 -1.03
CA LEU A 81 4.78 -7.54 -0.61
C LEU A 81 5.95 -6.90 0.17
N PRO A 82 6.61 -5.81 -0.30
CA PRO A 82 7.68 -5.14 0.45
C PRO A 82 7.23 -4.61 1.83
N VAL A 83 5.94 -4.30 1.98
CA VAL A 83 5.36 -3.72 3.19
C VAL A 83 4.99 -4.81 4.21
N LEU A 84 4.35 -5.90 3.77
CA LEU A 84 3.69 -6.85 4.69
C LEU A 84 4.36 -8.22 4.77
N ALA A 85 4.97 -8.70 3.70
CA ALA A 85 5.52 -10.06 3.63
C ALA A 85 6.97 -10.10 4.13
N TYR A 86 7.36 -11.24 4.69
CA TYR A 86 8.76 -11.52 5.01
C TYR A 86 9.48 -11.92 3.71
N THR A 87 10.11 -10.94 3.05
CA THR A 87 10.80 -11.13 1.77
C THR A 87 12.18 -10.51 1.80
N ARG A 88 13.00 -10.78 0.76
CA ARG A 88 14.34 -10.19 0.62
C ARG A 88 14.29 -8.67 0.41
N HIS A 89 13.21 -8.17 -0.18
CA HIS A 89 12.99 -6.75 -0.46
C HIS A 89 12.04 -6.09 0.56
N ARG A 90 11.92 -6.68 1.75
CA ARG A 90 11.11 -6.11 2.83
C ARG A 90 11.68 -4.75 3.21
N LEU A 91 10.84 -3.72 3.14
CA LEU A 91 11.19 -2.37 3.59
C LEU A 91 11.35 -2.35 5.12
N ASP A 92 12.28 -1.52 5.58
CA ASP A 92 12.41 -1.10 6.97
C ASP A 92 11.22 -0.22 7.39
N ASP A 93 11.12 0.12 8.68
CA ASP A 93 9.91 0.76 9.20
C ASP A 93 9.72 2.19 8.67
N ILE A 94 10.80 2.96 8.53
CA ILE A 94 10.78 4.28 7.89
C ILE A 94 10.42 4.14 6.41
N GLY A 95 11.07 3.21 5.69
CA GLY A 95 10.81 2.97 4.28
C GLY A 95 9.35 2.61 3.99
N ARG A 96 8.70 1.80 4.84
CA ARG A 96 7.26 1.49 4.72
C ARG A 96 6.39 2.74 4.84
N CYS A 97 6.70 3.61 5.80
CA CYS A 97 5.94 4.83 6.04
C CYS A 97 6.05 5.76 4.83
N LEU A 98 7.28 6.07 4.40
CA LEU A 98 7.54 6.91 3.24
C LEU A 98 6.91 6.33 1.97
N TYR A 99 7.04 5.02 1.77
CA TYR A 99 6.48 4.33 0.61
C TYR A 99 4.96 4.44 0.55
N LEU A 100 4.24 4.23 1.66
CA LEU A 100 2.78 4.33 1.68
C LEU A 100 2.28 5.77 1.60
N PHE A 101 2.95 6.71 2.26
CA PHE A 101 2.62 8.14 2.16
C PHE A 101 2.85 8.70 0.76
N LEU A 102 3.86 8.21 0.04
CA LEU A 102 4.09 8.56 -1.36
C LEU A 102 3.08 7.85 -2.28
N ALA A 103 2.73 6.61 -1.99
CA ALA A 103 1.79 5.84 -2.80
C ALA A 103 0.38 6.45 -2.79
N ALA A 104 -0.11 6.94 -1.64
CA ALA A 104 -1.45 7.50 -1.50
C ALA A 104 -1.76 8.59 -2.54
N PRO A 105 -1.02 9.72 -2.63
CA PRO A 105 -1.31 10.76 -3.61
C PRO A 105 -1.08 10.28 -5.05
N LEU A 106 -0.12 9.40 -5.29
CA LEU A 106 0.15 8.89 -6.65
C LEU A 106 -0.98 8.01 -7.17
N LEU A 107 -1.59 7.19 -6.31
CA LEU A 107 -2.73 6.36 -6.65
C LEU A 107 -4.02 7.18 -6.80
N ASP A 108 -4.09 8.37 -6.20
CA ASP A 108 -5.22 9.29 -6.38
C ASP A 108 -5.14 10.11 -7.68
N LEU A 109 -3.98 10.21 -8.34
CA LEU A 109 -3.83 11.00 -9.58
C LEU A 109 -4.81 10.61 -10.69
N PRO A 110 -5.04 9.31 -11.01
CA PRO A 110 -6.05 8.94 -12.00
C PRO A 110 -7.45 9.38 -11.61
N ALA A 111 -7.79 9.33 -10.32
CA ALA A 111 -9.09 9.80 -9.83
C ALA A 111 -9.24 11.32 -10.00
N VAL A 112 -8.19 12.10 -9.70
CA VAL A 112 -8.18 13.55 -9.94
C VAL A 112 -8.36 13.87 -11.42
N ALA A 113 -7.73 13.13 -12.32
CA ALA A 113 -7.92 13.29 -13.76
C ALA A 113 -9.37 12.99 -14.20
N VAL A 114 -10.00 11.97 -13.62
CA VAL A 114 -11.44 11.65 -13.85
C VAL A 114 -12.35 12.79 -13.36
N ILE A 115 -12.06 13.39 -12.20
CA ILE A 115 -12.79 14.56 -11.69
C ILE A 115 -12.62 15.74 -12.64
N ALA A 116 -11.39 16.01 -13.09
CA ALA A 116 -11.08 17.08 -14.04
C ALA A 116 -11.79 16.88 -15.39
N ALA A 117 -12.01 15.63 -15.80
CA ALA A 117 -12.81 15.26 -16.97
C ALA A 117 -14.33 15.34 -16.74
N GLY A 118 -14.80 15.90 -15.62
CA GLY A 118 -16.22 16.13 -15.32
C GLY A 118 -16.94 14.99 -14.59
N HIS A 119 -16.23 13.91 -14.23
CA HIS A 119 -16.83 12.72 -13.61
C HIS A 119 -16.60 12.70 -12.09
N SER A 120 -17.03 13.76 -11.40
CA SER A 120 -16.70 13.99 -9.99
C SER A 120 -17.10 12.85 -9.04
N THR A 121 -18.30 12.28 -9.19
CA THR A 121 -18.78 11.19 -8.33
C THR A 121 -17.92 9.93 -8.46
N ALA A 122 -17.51 9.58 -9.68
CA ALA A 122 -16.68 8.41 -9.95
C ALA A 122 -15.28 8.60 -9.36
N GLY A 123 -14.65 9.75 -9.60
CA GLY A 123 -13.33 10.06 -9.04
C GLY A 123 -13.33 10.14 -7.51
N LEU A 124 -14.35 10.75 -6.89
CA LEU A 124 -14.47 10.77 -5.43
C LEU A 124 -14.66 9.37 -4.84
N ALA A 125 -15.43 8.51 -5.49
CA ALA A 125 -15.62 7.13 -5.04
C ALA A 125 -14.29 6.33 -5.05
N MET A 126 -13.40 6.63 -5.99
CA MET A 126 -12.05 6.04 -6.03
C MET A 126 -11.17 6.53 -4.88
N ILE A 127 -11.11 7.85 -4.65
CA ILE A 127 -10.31 8.45 -3.56
C ILE A 127 -10.79 7.90 -2.21
N VAL A 128 -12.11 7.90 -1.99
CA VAL A 128 -12.71 7.36 -0.76
C VAL A 128 -12.42 5.87 -0.61
N GLY A 129 -12.47 5.10 -1.71
CA GLY A 129 -12.12 3.68 -1.71
C GLY A 129 -10.65 3.40 -1.37
N MET A 130 -9.75 4.37 -1.60
CA MET A 130 -8.33 4.29 -1.26
C MET A 130 -7.98 4.73 0.17
N LEU A 131 -8.92 5.30 0.93
CA LEU A 131 -8.70 5.72 2.33
C LEU A 131 -8.05 4.66 3.23
N PRO A 132 -8.37 3.35 3.13
CA PRO A 132 -7.69 2.33 3.93
C PRO A 132 -6.16 2.33 3.78
N LEU A 133 -5.63 2.73 2.62
CA LEU A 133 -4.19 2.83 2.39
C LEU A 133 -3.57 3.95 3.23
N GLY A 134 -4.19 5.13 3.26
CA GLY A 134 -3.77 6.25 4.11
C GLY A 134 -3.88 5.95 5.61
N ILE A 135 -4.96 5.26 6.02
CA ILE A 135 -5.12 4.78 7.40
C ILE A 135 -4.00 3.81 7.76
N THR A 136 -3.65 2.90 6.86
CA THR A 136 -2.56 1.94 7.07
C THR A 136 -1.21 2.65 7.21
N ALA A 137 -0.94 3.66 6.38
CA ALA A 137 0.26 4.48 6.48
C ALA A 137 0.36 5.14 7.87
N ALA A 138 -0.70 5.84 8.29
CA ALA A 138 -0.77 6.52 9.58
C ALA A 138 -0.60 5.56 10.76
N ALA A 139 -1.26 4.39 10.72
CA ALA A 139 -1.16 3.38 11.75
C ALA A 139 0.26 2.80 11.87
N LEU A 140 0.93 2.54 10.73
CA LEU A 140 2.31 2.06 10.73
C LEU A 140 3.27 3.10 11.28
N THR A 141 3.15 4.35 10.85
CA THR A 141 3.96 5.47 11.37
C THR A 141 3.77 5.64 12.86
N TRP A 142 2.54 5.66 13.35
CA TRP A 142 2.25 5.75 14.78
C TRP A 142 2.84 4.57 15.57
N SER A 143 2.75 3.36 15.02
CA SER A 143 3.32 2.17 15.68
C SER A 143 4.85 2.20 15.77
N TRP A 144 5.50 2.77 14.75
CA TRP A 144 6.95 2.95 14.69
C TRP A 144 7.41 4.02 15.69
N VAL A 145 6.79 5.21 15.67
CA VAL A 145 7.10 6.30 16.63
C VAL A 145 7.00 5.81 18.07
N ASN A 146 5.90 5.15 18.42
CA ASN A 146 5.71 4.63 19.78
C ASN A 146 6.74 3.57 20.16
N ARG A 147 7.29 2.83 19.20
CA ARG A 147 8.33 1.83 19.47
C ARG A 147 9.66 2.52 19.71
N GLU A 148 10.04 3.50 18.90
CA GLU A 148 11.26 4.28 19.13
C GLU A 148 11.23 5.01 20.47
N GLU A 149 10.08 5.60 20.84
CA GLU A 149 9.94 6.23 22.16
C GLU A 149 10.13 5.24 23.32
N ARG A 150 9.62 4.00 23.18
CA ARG A 150 9.82 2.96 24.20
C ARG A 150 11.27 2.52 24.29
N GLU A 151 11.94 2.35 23.15
CA GLU A 151 13.36 1.97 23.10
C GLU A 151 14.24 3.09 23.70
N ALA A 152 13.99 4.35 23.35
CA ALA A 152 14.67 5.50 23.93
C ALA A 152 14.49 5.60 25.44
N ARG A 153 13.27 5.37 25.95
CA ARG A 153 13.01 5.31 27.41
C ARG A 153 13.76 4.16 28.09
N SER A 154 13.83 2.99 27.45
CA SER A 154 14.53 1.83 28.01
C SER A 154 16.04 2.05 28.10
N LEU A 155 16.62 2.80 27.14
CA LEU A 155 18.04 3.18 27.13
C LEU A 155 18.34 4.33 28.11
N ALA A 156 17.36 5.20 28.36
CA ALA A 156 17.49 6.33 29.28
C ALA A 156 17.33 5.94 30.76
N LEU A 157 16.78 4.77 31.06
CA LEU A 157 16.80 4.21 32.42
C LEU A 157 18.21 3.70 32.71
N PRO A 158 18.94 4.27 33.70
CA PRO A 158 20.18 3.67 34.15
C PRO A 158 19.89 2.26 34.63
N THR A 159 20.81 1.33 34.39
CA THR A 159 20.89 0.06 35.14
C THR A 159 21.16 0.36 36.62
N SER A 160 20.19 0.90 37.35
CA SER A 160 20.25 1.17 38.78
C SER A 160 19.94 -0.11 39.56
N GLY A 161 20.79 -1.13 39.37
CA GLY A 161 20.57 -2.44 39.96
C GLY A 161 21.77 -3.35 39.75
N GLY A 162 22.86 -3.10 40.48
CA GLY A 162 24.04 -3.93 40.38
C GLY A 162 25.24 -3.54 41.24
N ASP A 163 25.04 -3.04 42.47
CA ASP A 163 25.90 -3.52 43.57
C ASP A 163 25.15 -3.52 44.91
N PRO A 164 24.56 -4.66 45.30
CA PRO A 164 23.98 -4.84 46.62
C PRO A 164 24.84 -5.75 47.52
N LEU A 165 26.18 -5.70 47.50
CA LEU A 165 27.04 -6.33 48.53
C LEU A 165 28.36 -5.54 48.66
N GLY A 166 28.55 -4.64 49.63
CA GLY A 166 28.83 -5.07 51.00
C GLY A 166 30.19 -5.78 51.13
N ARG A 167 31.31 -5.02 51.10
CA ARG A 167 32.51 -5.24 51.92
C ARG A 167 33.48 -4.06 51.84
#